data_AF-A0A7R9WM96-F1
#
_entry.id   AF-A0A7R9WM96-F1
#
_cell.length_a   1.000
_cell.length_b   1.000
_cell.length_c   1.000
_cell.angle_alpha   90.00
_cell.angle_beta   90.00
_cell.angle_gamma   90.00
#
_symmetry.space_group_name_H-M   'P 1'
#
loop_
_entity.id
_entity.type
_entity.pdbx_description
1 polymer ?
#
loop_
_entity_poly.entity_id
_entity_poly.type
_entity_poly.pdbx_seq_one_letter_code
_entity_poly.pdbx_strand_id
1 'polypeptide(L)'
;QQQSSTKRRFKVLYFNHGFGANSLSWLPAIPALTDRLGARVGLAHDAVGFGFTELAIRSNQPSYPAANGENNANQSMHDGQEDHNGNDESDLYQFTSSAKIGLELIRRASSSSTSTSTSSRAVNANGSSAHSDTDTNDEPVALFGHSMGSIATLHMALNLPKSTPKTVVLVAPALGLQPTSTTAAATTARGDATPNRAKSAFQRLRSKLRGSVFDPTASYVLRRVVGKQGFWRRGLTFCWADPKNKLSQSSVIAFMWPSILQGWEGGILNFARAASNRQGYSDEELVQRVLALPNTSVHVIYSADDPVIRPSIVERTFAKYKHLDNLNLVKLEGVGHDPFEEDTDGFVRTVEDMLSASADDGTQNN
;
A
#
# COMPACT_ATOMS: atom_id res chain seq x y z
N GLN A 1 -14.85 41.41 3.01
CA GLN A 1 -15.50 40.16 3.46
C GLN A 1 -14.71 39.02 2.83
N GLN A 2 -13.92 38.27 3.62
CA GLN A 2 -13.24 37.07 3.12
C GLN A 2 -14.30 35.99 2.95
N GLN A 3 -14.56 35.58 1.71
CA GLN A 3 -15.35 34.37 1.47
C GLN A 3 -14.58 33.20 2.07
N SER A 4 -15.14 32.60 3.12
CA SER A 4 -14.65 31.36 3.71
C SER A 4 -14.78 30.27 2.66
N SER A 5 -13.70 29.94 1.95
CA SER A 5 -13.70 28.77 1.06
C SER A 5 -14.03 27.53 1.90
N THR A 6 -15.06 26.80 1.51
CA THR A 6 -15.46 25.58 2.23
C THR A 6 -14.39 24.54 1.98
N LYS A 7 -13.50 24.36 2.97
CA LYS A 7 -12.41 23.39 2.92
C LYS A 7 -12.98 22.01 2.58
N ARG A 8 -12.41 21.35 1.58
CA ARG A 8 -12.78 19.97 1.21
C ARG A 8 -12.60 19.07 2.44
N ARG A 9 -13.63 18.33 2.80
CA ARG A 9 -13.60 17.39 3.92
C ARG A 9 -13.57 15.97 3.41
N PHE A 10 -12.72 15.15 4.01
CA PHE A 10 -12.64 13.73 3.67
C PHE A 10 -13.37 12.88 4.71
N LYS A 11 -13.99 11.80 4.28
CA LYS A 11 -14.47 10.77 5.20
C LYS A 11 -13.30 10.04 5.82
N VAL A 12 -12.36 9.60 4.98
CA VAL A 12 -11.22 8.78 5.37
C VAL A 12 -9.95 9.27 4.66
N LEU A 13 -8.84 9.35 5.39
CA LEU A 13 -7.50 9.32 4.82
C LEU A 13 -6.90 7.94 5.06
N TYR A 14 -6.42 7.28 4.02
CA TYR A 14 -5.81 5.96 4.11
C TYR A 14 -4.33 6.01 3.74
N PHE A 15 -3.44 5.36 4.49
CA PHE A 15 -1.99 5.41 4.28
C PHE A 15 -1.39 4.02 4.10
N ASN A 16 -0.76 3.79 2.94
CA ASN A 16 0.05 2.60 2.65
C ASN A 16 1.54 2.93 2.75
N HIS A 17 2.28 2.16 3.53
CA HIS A 17 3.73 2.31 3.68
C HIS A 17 4.54 1.58 2.57
N GLY A 18 5.82 1.92 2.45
CA GLY A 18 6.77 1.31 1.52
C GLY A 18 7.38 -0.01 2.00
N PHE A 19 8.25 -0.60 1.17
CA PHE A 19 8.98 -1.82 1.52
C PHE A 19 9.97 -1.57 2.67
N GLY A 20 9.97 -2.46 3.67
CA GLY A 20 10.85 -2.35 4.84
C GLY A 20 10.39 -1.31 5.87
N ALA A 21 9.36 -0.52 5.56
CA ALA A 21 8.64 0.32 6.50
C ALA A 21 7.47 -0.44 7.14
N ASN A 22 6.69 0.28 7.94
CA ASN A 22 5.42 -0.15 8.52
C ASN A 22 4.56 1.11 8.76
N SER A 23 3.31 0.95 9.19
CA SER A 23 2.36 2.03 9.45
C SER A 23 2.87 3.09 10.43
N LEU A 24 3.84 2.76 11.31
CA LEU A 24 4.44 3.74 12.21
C LEU A 24 5.19 4.85 11.47
N SER A 25 5.66 4.61 10.23
CA SER A 25 6.37 5.63 9.44
C SER A 25 5.48 6.84 9.15
N TRP A 26 4.17 6.65 9.11
CA TRP A 26 3.20 7.70 8.87
C TRP A 26 2.75 8.43 10.14
N LEU A 27 3.10 7.95 11.35
CA LEU A 27 2.64 8.54 12.61
C LEU A 27 2.93 10.04 12.75
N PRO A 28 4.09 10.57 12.32
CA PRO A 28 4.33 12.01 12.39
C PRO A 28 3.31 12.84 11.57
N ALA A 29 2.86 12.32 10.43
CA ALA A 29 2.04 13.06 9.48
C ALA A 29 0.53 12.82 9.64
N ILE A 30 0.09 11.62 10.05
CA ILE A 30 -1.35 11.26 10.09
C ILE A 30 -2.19 12.24 10.92
N PRO A 31 -1.82 12.61 12.17
CA PRO A 31 -2.65 13.50 12.98
C PRO A 31 -2.79 14.88 12.32
N ALA A 32 -1.68 15.45 11.85
CA ALA A 32 -1.66 16.75 11.21
C ALA A 32 -2.44 16.76 9.89
N LEU A 33 -2.29 15.75 9.05
CA LEU A 33 -3.06 15.63 7.80
C LEU A 33 -4.55 15.43 8.06
N THR A 34 -4.91 14.61 9.05
CA THR A 34 -6.32 14.34 9.38
C THR A 34 -7.01 15.62 9.85
N ASP A 35 -6.37 16.35 10.77
CA ASP A 35 -6.87 17.63 11.27
C ASP A 35 -6.97 18.68 10.16
N ARG A 36 -5.86 18.91 9.44
CA ARG A 36 -5.82 19.95 8.40
C ARG A 36 -6.73 19.64 7.24
N LEU A 37 -6.84 18.41 6.77
CA LEU A 37 -7.73 18.06 5.66
C LEU A 37 -9.19 17.83 6.11
N GLY A 38 -9.51 18.12 7.38
CA GLY A 38 -10.86 18.00 7.93
C GLY A 38 -11.42 16.59 7.82
N ALA A 39 -10.55 15.59 7.90
CA ALA A 39 -10.91 14.19 7.73
C ALA A 39 -11.49 13.61 9.03
N ARG A 40 -12.48 12.72 8.91
CA ARG A 40 -13.09 12.11 10.11
C ARG A 40 -12.19 11.07 10.75
N VAL A 41 -11.43 10.34 9.93
CA VAL A 41 -10.53 9.27 10.40
C VAL A 41 -9.30 9.17 9.49
N GLY A 42 -8.14 9.01 10.12
CA GLY A 42 -6.91 8.58 9.46
C GLY A 42 -6.66 7.09 9.75
N LEU A 43 -6.41 6.31 8.70
CA LEU A 43 -6.19 4.86 8.78
C LEU A 43 -4.84 4.51 8.15
N ALA A 44 -4.07 3.68 8.82
CA ALA A 44 -2.89 3.03 8.26
C ALA A 44 -2.90 1.58 8.74
N HIS A 45 -2.42 0.66 7.89
CA HIS A 45 -2.20 -0.72 8.29
C HIS A 45 -0.82 -1.16 7.87
N ASP A 46 -0.37 -2.25 8.47
CA ASP A 46 0.84 -2.93 8.01
C ASP A 46 0.46 -3.93 6.91
N ALA A 47 1.17 -3.88 5.78
CA ALA A 47 1.02 -4.89 4.75
C ALA A 47 1.39 -6.27 5.31
N VAL A 48 0.71 -7.33 4.83
CA VAL A 48 1.02 -8.71 5.24
C VAL A 48 2.51 -8.98 4.99
N GLY A 49 3.22 -9.42 6.03
CA GLY A 49 4.67 -9.61 5.98
C GLY A 49 5.50 -8.48 6.57
N PHE A 50 4.88 -7.37 6.97
CA PHE A 50 5.51 -6.23 7.60
C PHE A 50 4.80 -5.83 8.89
N GLY A 51 5.47 -4.98 9.68
CA GLY A 51 4.87 -4.37 10.86
C GLY A 51 4.37 -5.39 11.87
N PHE A 52 3.18 -5.15 12.39
CA PHE A 52 2.49 -5.95 13.39
C PHE A 52 1.32 -6.76 12.84
N THR A 53 1.09 -6.72 11.52
CA THR A 53 0.06 -7.55 10.90
C THR A 53 0.43 -9.02 11.08
N GLU A 54 -0.50 -9.78 11.65
CA GLU A 54 -0.31 -11.20 11.92
C GLU A 54 0.11 -11.92 10.65
N LEU A 55 1.26 -12.59 10.75
CA LEU A 55 1.68 -13.50 9.71
C LEU A 55 0.74 -14.70 9.81
N ALA A 56 0.20 -15.14 8.68
CA ALA A 56 -0.43 -16.44 8.57
C ALA A 56 0.66 -17.53 8.75
N ILE A 57 1.22 -17.65 9.95
CA ILE A 57 2.17 -18.69 10.31
C ILE A 57 1.32 -19.95 10.33
N ARG A 58 1.38 -20.68 9.22
CA ARG A 58 0.96 -22.07 9.03
C ARG A 58 0.23 -22.65 10.24
N SER A 59 -1.07 -22.82 10.09
CA SER A 59 -1.91 -23.72 10.88
C SER A 59 -1.42 -25.18 10.95
N ASN A 60 -0.23 -25.50 10.42
CA ASN A 60 0.56 -26.67 10.80
C ASN A 60 1.21 -26.53 12.18
N GLN A 61 0.60 -25.83 13.14
CA GLN A 61 0.68 -26.31 14.50
C GLN A 61 0.18 -27.78 14.42
N PRO A 62 1.00 -28.79 14.77
CA PRO A 62 0.44 -30.12 14.98
C PRO A 62 -0.72 -29.89 15.92
N SER A 63 -1.92 -30.27 15.52
CA SER A 63 -3.08 -30.25 16.38
C SER A 63 -2.63 -30.92 17.67
N TYR A 64 -2.43 -30.15 18.74
CA TYR A 64 -2.38 -30.73 20.06
C TYR A 64 -3.68 -31.53 20.13
N PRO A 65 -3.63 -32.87 20.31
CA PRO A 65 -4.85 -33.65 20.37
C PRO A 65 -5.70 -32.98 21.42
N ALA A 66 -6.86 -32.45 21.01
CA ALA A 66 -7.83 -31.91 21.92
C ALA A 66 -8.10 -33.04 22.91
N ALA A 67 -7.62 -32.85 24.14
CA ALA A 67 -7.87 -33.76 25.24
C ALA A 67 -9.34 -33.60 25.63
N ASN A 68 -10.23 -34.09 24.78
CA ASN A 68 -11.65 -34.30 25.02
C ASN A 68 -12.09 -35.37 24.03
N GLY A 69 -11.97 -36.62 24.46
CA GLY A 69 -12.61 -37.73 23.80
C GLY A 69 -14.11 -37.59 23.95
N GLU A 70 -14.81 -37.42 22.83
CA GLU A 70 -16.19 -37.83 22.70
C GLU A 70 -16.39 -38.42 21.29
N ASN A 71 -16.73 -39.71 21.29
CA ASN A 71 -16.94 -40.53 20.12
C ASN A 71 -18.17 -40.04 19.36
N ASN A 72 -17.99 -39.56 18.13
CA ASN A 72 -19.09 -39.51 17.17
C ASN A 72 -18.66 -40.11 15.83
N ALA A 73 -18.78 -41.44 15.77
CA ALA A 73 -18.77 -42.20 14.54
C ALA A 73 -20.13 -42.01 13.85
N ASN A 74 -20.20 -41.08 12.90
CA ASN A 74 -21.06 -41.15 11.71
C ASN A 74 -21.00 -39.80 10.97
N GLN A 75 -20.06 -39.65 10.04
CA GLN A 75 -20.26 -38.70 8.95
C GLN A 75 -19.67 -39.24 7.65
N SER A 76 -20.56 -39.37 6.69
CA SER A 76 -20.44 -40.08 5.43
C SER A 76 -19.47 -39.42 4.46
N MET A 77 -18.72 -40.28 3.77
CA MET A 77 -17.97 -40.02 2.55
C MET A 77 -18.77 -39.18 1.55
N HIS A 78 -18.33 -37.95 1.31
CA HIS A 78 -18.54 -37.27 0.04
C HIS A 78 -17.17 -36.77 -0.42
N ASP A 79 -16.50 -37.57 -1.25
CA ASP A 79 -15.25 -37.25 -1.92
C ASP A 79 -15.49 -36.15 -2.97
N GLY A 80 -15.44 -34.90 -2.51
CA GLY A 80 -15.21 -33.73 -3.34
C GLY A 80 -13.73 -33.38 -3.25
N GLN A 81 -12.95 -33.90 -4.20
CA GLN A 81 -11.52 -33.62 -4.34
C GLN A 81 -11.33 -32.16 -4.78
N GLU A 82 -11.40 -31.23 -3.84
CA GLU A 82 -10.95 -29.86 -4.05
C GLU A 82 -9.42 -29.89 -4.13
N ASP A 83 -8.89 -29.82 -5.35
CA ASP A 83 -7.48 -29.58 -5.63
C ASP A 83 -7.11 -28.18 -5.10
N HIS A 84 -6.90 -28.07 -3.79
CA HIS A 84 -6.22 -26.94 -3.14
C HIS A 84 -4.76 -26.96 -3.57
N ASN A 85 -4.52 -26.51 -4.80
CA ASN A 85 -3.20 -26.13 -5.28
C ASN A 85 -2.63 -25.10 -4.31
N GLY A 86 -1.49 -25.43 -3.67
CA GLY A 86 -0.83 -24.64 -2.63
C GLY A 86 -0.25 -23.29 -3.06
N ASN A 87 -0.93 -22.56 -3.94
CA ASN A 87 -0.59 -21.20 -4.39
C ASN A 87 -1.19 -20.11 -3.48
N ASP A 88 -2.17 -20.44 -2.63
CA ASP A 88 -3.02 -19.47 -1.92
C ASP A 88 -2.24 -18.59 -0.91
N GLU A 89 -1.20 -19.13 -0.27
CA GLU A 89 -0.42 -18.37 0.74
C GLU A 89 0.38 -17.23 0.10
N SER A 90 0.84 -17.39 -1.15
CA SER A 90 1.63 -16.36 -1.82
C SER A 90 0.80 -15.14 -2.24
N ASP A 91 -0.51 -15.33 -2.42
CA ASP A 91 -1.43 -14.28 -2.82
C ASP A 91 -1.66 -13.26 -1.69
N LEU A 92 -1.55 -13.69 -0.43
CA LEU A 92 -1.64 -12.80 0.75
C LEU A 92 -0.58 -11.70 0.76
N TYR A 93 0.59 -11.97 0.18
CA TYR A 93 1.72 -11.03 0.14
C TYR A 93 1.72 -10.11 -1.09
N GLN A 94 0.68 -10.19 -1.94
CA GLN A 94 0.54 -9.32 -3.10
C GLN A 94 -0.03 -7.94 -2.71
N PHE A 95 0.25 -6.92 -3.53
CA PHE A 95 -0.29 -5.57 -3.34
C PHE A 95 -1.82 -5.52 -3.38
N THR A 96 -2.44 -6.41 -4.17
CA THR A 96 -3.89 -6.58 -4.25
C THR A 96 -4.49 -7.01 -2.92
N SER A 97 -3.79 -7.86 -2.16
CA SER A 97 -4.21 -8.28 -0.82
C SER A 97 -4.09 -7.15 0.19
N SER A 98 -3.00 -6.39 0.15
CA SER A 98 -2.89 -5.16 0.96
C SER A 98 -4.02 -4.16 0.65
N ALA A 99 -4.35 -3.99 -0.64
CA ALA A 99 -5.45 -3.14 -1.07
C ALA A 99 -6.81 -3.64 -0.54
N LYS A 100 -7.08 -4.94 -0.58
CA LYS A 100 -8.32 -5.54 -0.03
C LYS A 100 -8.49 -5.24 1.46
N ILE A 101 -7.41 -5.38 2.25
CA ILE A 101 -7.43 -5.05 3.69
C ILE A 101 -7.80 -3.59 3.88
N GLY A 102 -7.17 -2.69 3.12
CA GLY A 102 -7.44 -1.26 3.25
C GLY A 102 -8.85 -0.85 2.87
N LEU A 103 -9.41 -1.45 1.81
CA LEU A 103 -10.80 -1.21 1.41
C LEU A 103 -11.78 -1.67 2.49
N GLU A 104 -11.52 -2.82 3.12
CA GLU A 104 -12.34 -3.32 4.22
C GLU A 104 -12.26 -2.41 5.45
N LEU A 105 -11.08 -1.88 5.78
CA LEU A 105 -10.91 -0.91 6.86
C LEU A 105 -11.67 0.40 6.57
N ILE A 106 -11.58 0.93 5.35
CA ILE A 106 -12.36 2.11 4.91
C ILE A 106 -13.86 1.84 5.07
N ARG A 107 -14.34 0.67 4.63
CA ARG A 107 -15.76 0.28 4.72
C ARG A 107 -16.24 0.20 6.17
N ARG A 108 -15.44 -0.40 7.06
CA ARG A 108 -15.76 -0.51 8.49
C ARG A 108 -15.78 0.86 9.17
N ALA A 109 -14.75 1.67 8.96
CA ALA A 109 -14.67 3.02 9.50
C ALA A 109 -15.84 3.89 9.01
N SER A 110 -16.30 3.65 7.78
CA SER A 110 -17.46 4.34 7.21
C SER A 110 -18.80 3.93 7.81
N SER A 111 -18.90 2.72 8.33
CA SER A 111 -20.15 2.16 8.88
C SER A 111 -20.34 2.50 10.36
N SER A 112 -19.25 2.60 11.13
CA SER A 112 -19.31 2.80 12.58
C SER A 112 -19.96 4.13 13.01
N SER A 113 -19.90 5.16 12.16
CA SER A 113 -20.44 6.50 12.48
C SER A 113 -21.97 6.58 12.54
N THR A 114 -22.69 5.61 11.97
CA THR A 114 -24.16 5.67 11.88
C THR A 114 -24.85 5.20 13.17
N SER A 115 -24.14 4.51 14.06
CA SER A 115 -24.76 3.79 15.19
C SER A 115 -24.95 4.60 16.49
N THR A 116 -24.36 5.78 16.63
CA THR A 116 -24.29 6.48 17.93
C THR A 116 -25.37 7.57 18.15
N SER A 117 -26.28 7.81 17.20
CA SER A 117 -27.22 8.96 17.27
C SER A 117 -28.66 8.65 17.70
N THR A 118 -29.02 7.41 18.08
CA THR A 118 -30.44 7.00 18.18
C THR A 118 -31.00 6.65 19.56
N SER A 119 -30.30 6.88 20.68
CA SER A 119 -30.77 6.38 22.00
C SER A 119 -31.52 7.37 22.92
N SER A 120 -32.08 8.49 22.42
CA SER A 120 -32.83 9.40 23.33
C SER A 120 -33.99 10.19 22.72
N ARG A 121 -34.64 9.71 21.66
CA ARG A 121 -35.92 10.29 21.22
C ARG A 121 -37.05 9.27 21.30
N ALA A 122 -37.79 9.37 22.41
CA ALA A 122 -39.01 8.63 22.67
C ALA A 122 -40.00 8.78 21.51
N VAL A 123 -40.39 7.62 20.99
CA VAL A 123 -41.68 7.23 20.40
C VAL A 123 -42.63 8.38 20.09
N ASN A 124 -42.70 8.77 18.82
CA ASN A 124 -43.92 9.26 18.21
C ASN A 124 -44.22 8.37 17.00
N ALA A 125 -45.11 7.40 17.22
CA ALA A 125 -45.60 6.48 16.21
C ALA A 125 -46.72 7.16 15.40
N ASN A 126 -46.40 7.61 14.19
CA ASN A 126 -47.28 7.58 13.02
C ASN A 126 -46.64 8.37 11.87
N GLY A 127 -46.23 7.65 10.83
CA GLY A 127 -45.76 8.27 9.59
C GLY A 127 -44.95 7.30 8.75
N SER A 128 -45.63 6.63 7.85
CA SER A 128 -45.04 5.89 6.73
C SER A 128 -44.22 6.86 5.85
N SER A 129 -42.96 7.06 6.17
CA SER A 129 -42.02 7.72 5.26
C SER A 129 -41.17 6.66 4.59
N ALA A 130 -41.28 6.60 3.26
CA ALA A 130 -40.35 5.88 2.42
C ALA A 130 -38.95 6.42 2.74
N HIS A 131 -38.18 5.64 3.49
CA HIS A 131 -36.76 5.88 3.68
C HIS A 131 -36.11 5.69 2.31
N SER A 132 -35.89 6.80 1.64
CA SER A 132 -34.96 6.85 0.52
C SER A 132 -33.59 6.54 1.11
N ASP A 133 -33.11 5.32 0.87
CA ASP A 133 -31.70 4.93 0.92
C ASP A 133 -30.93 5.79 -0.12
N THR A 134 -30.89 7.11 0.09
CA THR A 134 -29.96 7.98 -0.61
C THR A 134 -28.58 7.66 -0.05
N ASP A 135 -27.99 6.68 -0.70
CA ASP A 135 -26.64 6.17 -0.63
C ASP A 135 -25.65 7.21 -0.08
N THR A 136 -25.29 7.07 1.19
CA THR A 136 -24.27 7.88 1.88
C THR A 136 -22.83 7.48 1.49
N ASN A 137 -22.68 6.85 0.31
CA ASN A 137 -21.44 6.22 -0.17
C ASN A 137 -20.56 7.13 -1.05
N ASP A 138 -20.97 8.38 -1.28
CA ASP A 138 -20.27 9.32 -2.15
C ASP A 138 -19.39 10.34 -1.41
N GLU A 139 -19.10 10.12 -0.12
CA GLU A 139 -18.19 11.03 0.58
C GLU A 139 -16.74 10.86 0.09
N PRO A 140 -15.96 11.96 -0.03
CA PRO A 140 -14.59 11.90 -0.53
C PRO A 140 -13.65 11.05 0.33
N VAL A 141 -12.78 10.28 -0.31
CA VAL A 141 -11.69 9.51 0.32
C VAL A 141 -10.36 9.96 -0.26
N ALA A 142 -9.34 10.12 0.61
CA ALA A 142 -7.97 10.31 0.17
C ALA A 142 -7.14 9.04 0.44
N LEU A 143 -6.35 8.62 -0.54
CA LEU A 143 -5.51 7.44 -0.48
C LEU A 143 -4.05 7.85 -0.67
N PHE A 144 -3.23 7.63 0.34
CA PHE A 144 -1.80 7.92 0.37
C PHE A 144 -1.03 6.61 0.18
N GLY A 145 -0.05 6.60 -0.72
CA GLY A 145 0.87 5.48 -0.87
C GLY A 145 2.31 5.98 -0.95
N HIS A 146 3.20 5.40 -0.16
CA HIS A 146 4.63 5.71 -0.21
C HIS A 146 5.41 4.57 -0.87
N SER A 147 6.38 4.90 -1.73
CA SER A 147 7.26 3.92 -2.35
C SER A 147 6.45 2.79 -3.02
N MET A 148 6.71 1.52 -2.67
CA MET A 148 5.94 0.38 -3.16
C MET A 148 4.48 0.34 -2.66
N GLY A 149 4.15 1.01 -1.56
CA GLY A 149 2.78 1.22 -1.09
C GLY A 149 1.91 1.99 -2.08
N SER A 150 2.52 2.79 -2.97
CA SER A 150 1.83 3.43 -4.10
C SER A 150 1.08 2.46 -4.98
N ILE A 151 1.62 1.25 -5.19
CA ILE A 151 0.99 0.22 -6.02
C ILE A 151 -0.29 -0.29 -5.35
N ALA A 152 -0.24 -0.58 -4.05
CA ALA A 152 -1.42 -0.99 -3.29
C ALA A 152 -2.47 0.12 -3.30
N THR A 153 -2.06 1.38 -3.13
CA THR A 153 -2.92 2.56 -3.21
C THR A 153 -3.63 2.67 -4.58
N LEU A 154 -2.93 2.43 -5.68
CA LEU A 154 -3.55 2.42 -7.03
C LEU A 154 -4.57 1.29 -7.17
N HIS A 155 -4.27 0.09 -6.65
CA HIS A 155 -5.24 -1.00 -6.60
C HIS A 155 -6.47 -0.66 -5.74
N MET A 156 -6.29 0.04 -4.62
CA MET A 156 -7.42 0.50 -3.81
C MET A 156 -8.31 1.46 -4.62
N ALA A 157 -7.71 2.43 -5.33
CA ALA A 157 -8.46 3.37 -6.15
C ALA A 157 -9.32 2.68 -7.23
N LEU A 158 -8.78 1.64 -7.89
CA LEU A 158 -9.50 0.84 -8.90
C LEU A 158 -10.68 0.03 -8.34
N ASN A 159 -10.67 -0.30 -7.05
CA ASN A 159 -11.67 -1.16 -6.42
C ASN A 159 -12.66 -0.39 -5.53
N LEU A 160 -12.44 0.90 -5.29
CA LEU A 160 -13.47 1.76 -4.70
C LEU A 160 -14.61 2.00 -5.71
N PRO A 161 -15.86 2.23 -5.25
CA PRO A 161 -16.97 2.57 -6.13
C PRO A 161 -16.64 3.73 -7.06
N LYS A 162 -17.11 3.67 -8.31
CA LYS A 162 -16.84 4.72 -9.31
C LYS A 162 -17.44 6.07 -8.91
N SER A 163 -18.54 6.07 -8.17
CA SER A 163 -19.20 7.28 -7.69
C SER A 163 -18.39 8.01 -6.60
N THR A 164 -17.69 7.28 -5.73
CA THR A 164 -16.88 7.83 -4.64
C THR A 164 -15.83 8.82 -5.18
N PRO A 165 -15.80 10.08 -4.72
CA PRO A 165 -14.70 11.00 -5.03
C PRO A 165 -13.39 10.53 -4.39
N LYS A 166 -12.34 10.39 -5.19
CA LYS A 166 -11.03 9.85 -4.78
C LYS A 166 -9.94 10.88 -5.00
N THR A 167 -9.11 11.07 -3.98
CA THR A 167 -7.86 11.82 -4.09
C THR A 167 -6.70 10.86 -3.80
N VAL A 168 -5.92 10.53 -4.83
CA VAL A 168 -4.78 9.62 -4.72
C VAL A 168 -3.51 10.44 -4.58
N VAL A 169 -2.76 10.26 -3.50
CA VAL A 169 -1.47 10.92 -3.24
C VAL A 169 -0.37 9.86 -3.20
N LEU A 170 0.55 9.93 -4.17
CA LEU A 170 1.68 9.02 -4.30
C LEU A 170 2.96 9.73 -3.86
N VAL A 171 3.63 9.22 -2.84
CA VAL A 171 4.85 9.80 -2.27
C VAL A 171 6.05 8.94 -2.62
N ALA A 172 7.03 9.52 -3.30
CA ALA A 172 8.23 8.81 -3.80
C ALA A 172 7.88 7.47 -4.47
N PRO A 173 6.94 7.42 -5.44
CA PRO A 173 6.36 6.17 -5.91
C PRO A 173 7.40 5.27 -6.58
N ALA A 174 7.48 4.00 -6.14
CA ALA A 174 8.34 2.99 -6.73
C ALA A 174 7.72 2.37 -8.00
N LEU A 175 7.33 3.22 -8.94
CA LEU A 175 6.71 2.87 -10.23
C LEU A 175 7.74 2.98 -11.36
N GLY A 176 7.62 2.12 -12.37
CA GLY A 176 8.48 2.18 -13.56
C GLY A 176 9.90 1.62 -13.32
N LEU A 177 10.11 0.95 -12.19
CA LEU A 177 11.36 0.26 -11.87
C LEU A 177 11.48 -1.09 -12.57
N GLN A 178 10.34 -1.70 -12.90
CA GLN A 178 10.37 -2.96 -13.64
C GLN A 178 10.83 -2.66 -15.07
N PRO A 179 11.86 -3.39 -15.58
CA PRO A 179 12.21 -3.28 -16.98
C PRO A 179 10.95 -3.62 -17.76
N THR A 180 10.47 -2.68 -18.58
CA THR A 180 9.41 -2.97 -19.52
C THR A 180 9.91 -4.17 -20.31
N SER A 181 9.27 -5.31 -20.15
CA SER A 181 9.49 -6.46 -21.02
C SER A 181 8.91 -6.04 -22.36
N THR A 182 9.65 -5.18 -23.06
CA THR A 182 9.35 -4.77 -24.42
C THR A 182 9.21 -6.06 -25.19
N THR A 183 7.97 -6.29 -25.60
CA THR A 183 7.52 -7.32 -26.49
C THR A 183 8.61 -7.59 -27.52
N ALA A 184 9.31 -8.71 -27.34
CA ALA A 184 10.24 -9.26 -28.33
C ALA A 184 9.44 -9.83 -29.51
N ALA A 185 8.70 -8.94 -30.17
CA ALA A 185 7.84 -9.21 -31.31
C ALA A 185 8.15 -8.18 -32.41
N ALA A 186 9.41 -8.11 -32.85
CA ALA A 186 9.81 -7.55 -34.14
C ALA A 186 11.32 -7.74 -34.39
N THR A 187 11.80 -8.98 -34.53
CA THR A 187 13.01 -9.27 -35.35
C THR A 187 13.11 -10.76 -35.67
N THR A 188 12.20 -11.24 -36.51
CA THR A 188 12.53 -12.36 -37.41
C THR A 188 13.51 -11.85 -38.46
N ALA A 189 14.80 -11.86 -38.16
CA ALA A 189 15.85 -11.96 -39.19
C ALA A 189 17.21 -12.31 -38.58
N ARG A 190 17.62 -13.55 -38.87
CA ARG A 190 19.00 -14.06 -39.04
C ARG A 190 19.91 -14.15 -37.81
N GLY A 191 20.02 -15.40 -37.34
CA GLY A 191 21.29 -16.14 -37.33
C GLY A 191 22.31 -15.73 -36.27
N ASP A 192 22.26 -16.39 -35.11
CA ASP A 192 23.36 -17.27 -34.67
C ASP A 192 22.99 -17.96 -33.35
N ALA A 193 23.18 -19.27 -33.33
CA ALA A 193 22.80 -20.15 -32.24
C ALA A 193 23.95 -20.34 -31.26
N THR A 194 23.79 -19.96 -29.98
CA THR A 194 24.52 -20.49 -28.79
C THR A 194 23.80 -20.01 -27.48
N PRO A 195 24.05 -20.60 -26.29
CA PRO A 195 23.18 -21.62 -25.71
C PRO A 195 22.41 -21.09 -24.46
N ASN A 196 21.14 -20.70 -24.63
CA ASN A 196 20.26 -20.32 -23.52
C ASN A 196 19.70 -21.51 -22.70
N ARG A 197 20.12 -22.75 -23.00
CA ARG A 197 19.58 -23.97 -22.36
C ARG A 197 20.00 -24.12 -20.89
N ALA A 198 21.18 -23.62 -20.50
CA ALA A 198 21.71 -23.73 -19.14
C ALA A 198 21.00 -22.81 -18.11
N LYS A 199 20.53 -21.62 -18.52
CA LYS A 199 19.80 -20.69 -17.62
C LYS A 199 18.44 -21.25 -17.21
N SER A 200 17.76 -21.97 -18.11
CA SER A 200 16.46 -22.59 -17.82
C SER A 200 16.55 -23.77 -16.84
N ALA A 201 17.62 -24.58 -16.93
CA ALA A 201 17.87 -25.69 -16.01
C ALA A 201 18.27 -25.19 -14.60
N PHE A 202 19.08 -24.13 -14.52
CA PHE A 202 19.48 -23.53 -13.26
C PHE A 202 18.33 -22.79 -12.56
N GLN A 203 17.43 -22.14 -13.31
CA GLN A 203 16.21 -21.55 -12.75
C GLN A 203 15.23 -22.62 -12.21
N ARG A 204 15.09 -23.76 -12.90
CA ARG A 204 14.27 -24.90 -12.45
C ARG A 204 14.88 -25.66 -11.27
N LEU A 205 16.21 -25.73 -11.18
CA LEU A 205 16.91 -26.33 -10.04
C LEU A 205 16.85 -25.40 -8.81
N ARG A 206 16.96 -24.07 -9.02
CA ARG A 206 16.84 -23.05 -7.99
C ARG A 206 15.42 -22.95 -7.41
N SER A 207 14.37 -23.22 -8.19
CA SER A 207 13.00 -23.27 -7.65
C SER A 207 12.76 -24.49 -6.77
N LYS A 208 13.39 -25.63 -7.06
CA LYS A 208 13.27 -26.87 -6.25
C LYS A 208 14.17 -26.91 -5.01
N LEU A 209 15.37 -26.32 -5.06
CA LEU A 209 16.27 -26.22 -3.89
C LEU A 209 15.94 -25.06 -2.94
N ARG A 210 15.07 -24.12 -3.35
CA ARG A 210 14.74 -22.93 -2.56
C ARG A 210 13.93 -23.21 -1.30
N GLY A 211 13.00 -24.17 -1.33
CA GLY A 211 12.02 -24.34 -0.25
C GLY A 211 12.57 -24.91 1.05
N SER A 212 13.52 -25.86 1.01
CA SER A 212 13.87 -26.65 2.20
C SER A 212 15.20 -26.28 2.87
N VAL A 213 16.16 -25.66 2.16
CA VAL A 213 17.50 -25.36 2.72
C VAL A 213 17.81 -23.87 2.69
N PHE A 214 17.37 -23.17 1.64
CA PHE A 214 17.66 -21.76 1.48
C PHE A 214 16.89 -20.90 2.48
N ASP A 215 15.62 -21.22 2.73
CA ASP A 215 14.75 -20.40 3.57
C ASP A 215 15.15 -20.37 5.05
N PRO A 216 15.50 -21.49 5.71
CA PRO A 216 16.02 -21.46 7.08
C PRO A 216 17.33 -20.68 7.18
N THR A 217 18.23 -20.84 6.22
CA THR A 217 19.52 -20.13 6.19
C THR A 217 19.33 -18.64 5.97
N ALA A 218 18.49 -18.25 5.00
CA ALA A 218 18.17 -16.85 4.73
C ALA A 218 17.47 -16.20 5.92
N SER A 219 16.51 -16.90 6.55
CA SER A 219 15.82 -16.41 7.75
C SER A 219 16.79 -16.23 8.92
N TYR A 220 17.70 -17.18 9.14
CA TYR A 220 18.73 -17.05 10.18
C TYR A 220 19.63 -15.83 9.95
N VAL A 221 20.11 -15.64 8.71
CA VAL A 221 20.94 -14.48 8.35
C VAL A 221 20.15 -13.18 8.53
N LEU A 222 18.90 -13.12 8.05
CA LEU A 222 18.02 -11.97 8.22
C LEU A 222 17.84 -11.62 9.70
N ARG A 223 17.55 -12.59 10.56
CA ARG A 223 17.44 -12.40 12.02
C ARG A 223 18.68 -11.76 12.62
N ARG A 224 19.87 -12.24 12.23
CA ARG A 224 21.15 -11.75 12.78
C ARG A 224 21.56 -10.39 12.27
N VAL A 225 21.12 -10.01 11.07
CA VAL A 225 21.51 -8.76 10.42
C VAL A 225 20.49 -7.67 10.70
N VAL A 226 19.22 -7.92 10.40
CA VAL A 226 18.14 -6.93 10.48
C VAL A 226 17.71 -6.65 11.91
N GLY A 227 17.85 -7.61 12.84
CA GLY A 227 17.57 -7.35 14.26
C GLY A 227 18.54 -6.36 14.93
N LYS A 228 19.60 -5.92 14.23
CA LYS A 228 20.57 -4.97 14.76
C LYS A 228 20.22 -3.55 14.35
N GLN A 229 20.16 -2.65 15.32
CA GLN A 229 19.95 -1.21 15.09
C GLN A 229 20.93 -0.61 14.06
N GLY A 230 22.19 -1.05 14.06
CA GLY A 230 23.19 -0.58 13.10
C GLY A 230 22.91 -0.97 11.65
N PHE A 231 22.11 -2.01 11.40
CA PHE A 231 21.62 -2.31 10.04
C PHE A 231 20.60 -1.27 9.60
N TRP A 232 19.57 -1.02 10.42
CA TRP A 232 18.53 -0.03 10.14
C TRP A 232 19.06 1.38 10.00
N ARG A 233 19.93 1.82 10.92
CA ARG A 233 20.56 3.15 10.83
C ARG A 233 21.32 3.32 9.52
N ARG A 234 22.05 2.31 9.04
CA ARG A 234 22.78 2.37 7.76
C ARG A 234 21.81 2.42 6.56
N GLY A 235 20.75 1.62 6.56
CA GLY A 235 19.74 1.63 5.51
C GLY A 235 19.00 2.97 5.44
N LEU A 236 18.53 3.48 6.58
CA LEU A 236 17.84 4.77 6.67
C LEU A 236 18.76 5.95 6.37
N THR A 237 20.05 5.87 6.72
CA THR A 237 21.06 6.87 6.30
C THR A 237 21.12 7.01 4.78
N PHE A 238 20.88 5.92 4.04
CA PHE A 238 20.79 5.98 2.59
C PHE A 238 19.47 6.57 2.11
N CYS A 239 18.39 6.54 2.87
CA CYS A 239 17.08 7.02 2.43
C CYS A 239 16.87 8.52 2.72
N TRP A 240 17.62 9.10 3.66
CA TRP A 240 17.50 10.50 4.08
C TRP A 240 18.38 11.43 3.24
N ALA A 241 17.92 12.65 2.97
CA ALA A 241 18.77 13.68 2.34
C ALA A 241 19.80 14.25 3.33
N ASP A 242 19.39 14.47 4.59
CA ASP A 242 20.28 14.89 5.67
C ASP A 242 20.19 13.94 6.88
N PRO A 243 20.79 12.74 6.77
CA PRO A 243 20.73 11.75 7.84
C PRO A 243 21.48 12.18 9.11
N LYS A 244 22.41 13.14 9.01
CA LYS A 244 23.20 13.56 10.18
C LYS A 244 22.35 14.37 11.15
N ASN A 245 21.51 15.25 10.62
CA ASN A 245 20.70 16.15 11.44
C ASN A 245 19.25 15.67 11.61
N LYS A 246 18.69 14.94 10.63
CA LYS A 246 17.27 14.57 10.60
C LYS A 246 16.96 13.12 10.99
N LEU A 247 17.91 12.18 10.86
CA LEU A 247 17.67 10.77 11.21
C LEU A 247 17.76 10.54 12.73
N SER A 248 16.60 10.65 13.37
CA SER A 248 16.45 10.44 14.81
C SER A 248 16.66 8.98 15.23
N GLN A 249 17.00 8.77 16.50
CA GLN A 249 17.06 7.44 17.09
C GLN A 249 15.67 6.78 17.16
N SER A 250 14.61 7.56 17.38
CA SER A 250 13.23 7.08 17.42
C SER A 250 12.78 6.55 16.06
N SER A 251 13.13 7.21 14.94
CA SER A 251 12.85 6.69 13.59
C SER A 251 13.53 5.33 13.39
N VAL A 252 14.82 5.21 13.74
CA VAL A 252 15.53 3.93 13.63
C VAL A 252 14.85 2.81 14.44
N ILE A 253 14.37 3.12 15.65
CA ILE A 253 13.65 2.14 16.48
C ILE A 253 12.29 1.78 15.86
N ALA A 254 11.54 2.75 15.33
CA ALA A 254 10.22 2.50 14.72
C ALA A 254 10.29 1.55 13.52
N PHE A 255 11.31 1.69 12.67
CA PHE A 255 11.57 0.76 11.56
C PHE A 255 12.05 -0.61 12.04
N MET A 256 12.86 -0.64 13.10
CA MET A 256 13.39 -1.89 13.66
C MET A 256 12.32 -2.70 14.41
N TRP A 257 11.33 -2.03 15.00
CA TRP A 257 10.39 -2.64 15.95
C TRP A 257 9.75 -3.93 15.44
N PRO A 258 9.24 -4.02 14.20
CA PRO A 258 8.61 -5.24 13.70
C PRO A 258 9.51 -6.48 13.73
N SER A 259 10.84 -6.30 13.70
CA SER A 259 11.80 -7.41 13.73
C SER A 259 11.87 -8.15 15.08
N ILE A 260 11.15 -7.69 16.10
CA ILE A 260 11.01 -8.42 17.37
C ILE A 260 9.98 -9.55 17.29
N LEU A 261 9.06 -9.51 16.32
CA LEU A 261 7.98 -10.48 16.22
C LEU A 261 8.48 -11.82 15.69
N GLN A 262 7.91 -12.94 16.16
CA GLN A 262 8.31 -14.24 15.65
C GLN A 262 7.89 -14.40 14.18
N GLY A 263 8.84 -14.77 13.32
CA GLY A 263 8.57 -15.15 11.93
C GLY A 263 8.58 -14.00 10.92
N TRP A 264 8.88 -12.77 11.34
CA TRP A 264 8.95 -11.58 10.46
C TRP A 264 9.83 -11.78 9.21
N GLU A 265 10.86 -12.63 9.31
CA GLU A 265 11.75 -12.96 8.18
C GLU A 265 10.99 -13.62 7.03
N GLY A 266 10.08 -14.55 7.37
CA GLY A 266 9.24 -15.23 6.38
C GLY A 266 8.32 -14.23 5.67
N GLY A 267 7.81 -13.24 6.41
CA GLY A 267 7.04 -12.13 5.87
C GLY A 267 7.79 -11.36 4.78
N ILE A 268 8.99 -10.88 5.10
CA ILE A 268 9.82 -10.15 4.12
C ILE A 268 10.19 -11.03 2.93
N LEU A 269 10.58 -12.29 3.16
CA LEU A 269 10.95 -13.21 2.09
C LEU A 269 9.78 -13.51 1.15
N ASN A 270 8.59 -13.75 1.70
CA ASN A 270 7.39 -14.02 0.92
C ASN A 270 6.93 -12.78 0.15
N PHE A 271 6.97 -11.61 0.77
CA PHE A 271 6.69 -10.36 0.08
C PHE A 271 7.69 -10.09 -1.05
N ALA A 272 8.99 -10.24 -0.81
CA ALA A 272 10.01 -10.05 -1.84
C ALA A 272 9.80 -11.00 -3.04
N ARG A 273 9.33 -12.23 -2.80
CA ARG A 273 8.95 -13.18 -3.86
C ARG A 273 7.72 -12.72 -4.61
N ALA A 274 6.66 -12.33 -3.90
CA ALA A 274 5.42 -11.83 -4.51
C ALA A 274 5.68 -10.57 -5.34
N ALA A 275 6.49 -9.64 -4.84
CA ALA A 275 6.91 -8.43 -5.53
C ALA A 275 7.79 -8.71 -6.77
N SER A 276 8.55 -9.81 -6.76
CA SER A 276 9.34 -10.25 -7.92
C SER A 276 8.49 -10.98 -8.97
N ASN A 277 7.41 -11.63 -8.54
CA ASN A 277 6.48 -12.37 -9.37
C ASN A 277 5.13 -11.65 -9.46
N ARG A 278 5.15 -10.31 -9.59
CA ARG A 278 3.92 -9.50 -9.65
C ARG A 278 3.06 -10.00 -10.79
N GLN A 279 1.85 -10.44 -10.45
CA GLN A 279 0.81 -10.78 -11.40
C GLN A 279 -0.11 -9.57 -11.60
N GLY A 280 -0.75 -9.50 -12.78
CA GLY A 280 -1.72 -8.46 -13.11
C GLY A 280 -1.12 -7.31 -13.91
N TYR A 281 -1.56 -6.10 -13.59
CA TYR A 281 -1.25 -4.90 -14.35
C TYR A 281 0.21 -4.47 -14.21
N SER A 282 0.80 -3.99 -15.30
CA SER A 282 2.07 -3.26 -15.24
C SER A 282 1.89 -1.95 -14.46
N ASP A 283 2.99 -1.37 -13.96
CA ASP A 283 2.93 -0.06 -13.27
C ASP A 283 2.31 1.02 -14.17
N GLU A 284 2.62 0.98 -15.46
CA GLU A 284 2.10 1.89 -16.48
C GLU A 284 0.60 1.72 -16.70
N GLU A 285 0.13 0.47 -16.79
CA GLU A 285 -1.29 0.15 -16.94
C GLU A 285 -2.08 0.55 -15.68
N LEU A 286 -1.52 0.34 -14.48
CA LEU A 286 -2.13 0.78 -13.22
C LEU A 286 -2.35 2.30 -13.20
N VAL A 287 -1.30 3.07 -13.49
CA VAL A 287 -1.38 4.53 -13.53
C VAL A 287 -2.41 4.98 -14.56
N GLN A 288 -2.37 4.41 -15.77
CA GLN A 288 -3.32 4.75 -16.84
C GLN A 288 -4.78 4.49 -16.41
N ARG A 289 -5.06 3.32 -15.83
CA ARG A 289 -6.41 2.94 -15.41
C ARG A 289 -6.94 3.84 -14.30
N VAL A 290 -6.10 4.21 -13.32
CA VAL A 290 -6.50 5.10 -12.22
C VAL A 290 -6.75 6.53 -12.72
N LEU A 291 -5.89 7.05 -13.60
CA LEU A 291 -6.10 8.38 -14.21
C LEU A 291 -7.37 8.44 -15.05
N ALA A 292 -7.81 7.31 -15.62
CA ALA A 292 -9.05 7.21 -16.39
C ALA A 292 -10.32 7.04 -15.52
N LEU A 293 -10.19 6.93 -14.19
CA LEU A 293 -11.36 6.80 -13.31
C LEU A 293 -12.10 8.15 -13.20
N PRO A 294 -13.45 8.13 -13.20
CA PRO A 294 -14.22 9.32 -12.87
C PRO A 294 -14.00 9.72 -11.42
N ASN A 295 -14.25 11.00 -11.12
CA ASN A 295 -14.18 11.57 -9.77
C ASN A 295 -12.84 11.30 -9.07
N THR A 296 -11.74 11.17 -9.82
CA THR A 296 -10.43 10.78 -9.29
C THR A 296 -9.38 11.81 -9.68
N SER A 297 -8.70 12.38 -8.68
CA SER A 297 -7.48 13.16 -8.86
C SER A 297 -6.27 12.38 -8.37
N VAL A 298 -5.15 12.50 -9.08
CA VAL A 298 -3.88 11.85 -8.75
C VAL A 298 -2.83 12.93 -8.53
N HIS A 299 -2.13 12.84 -7.42
CA HIS A 299 -1.10 13.77 -7.00
C HIS A 299 0.16 12.98 -6.71
N VAL A 300 1.29 13.42 -7.25
CA VAL A 300 2.58 12.74 -7.10
C VAL A 300 3.54 13.69 -6.42
N ILE A 301 3.97 13.34 -5.22
CA ILE A 301 5.01 14.04 -4.47
C ILE A 301 6.28 13.23 -4.60
N TYR A 302 7.37 13.85 -5.05
CA TYR A 302 8.69 13.23 -5.13
C TYR A 302 9.74 14.22 -4.68
N SER A 303 10.91 13.75 -4.24
CA SER A 303 11.99 14.63 -3.85
C SER A 303 13.08 14.71 -4.90
N ALA A 304 13.67 15.89 -5.07
CA ALA A 304 14.87 16.11 -5.87
C ALA A 304 16.09 15.36 -5.32
N ASP A 305 16.17 15.22 -3.99
CA ASP A 305 17.29 14.60 -3.29
C ASP A 305 17.00 13.13 -2.89
N ASP A 306 15.97 12.49 -3.48
CA ASP A 306 15.65 11.08 -3.23
C ASP A 306 16.72 10.14 -3.84
N PRO A 307 17.51 9.45 -3.01
CA PRO A 307 18.56 8.54 -3.47
C PRO A 307 18.05 7.14 -3.82
N VAL A 308 16.82 6.79 -3.39
CA VAL A 308 16.18 5.49 -3.61
C VAL A 308 15.40 5.51 -4.93
N ILE A 309 14.49 6.48 -5.07
CA ILE A 309 13.66 6.68 -6.25
C ILE A 309 14.10 7.97 -6.93
N ARG A 310 15.04 7.85 -7.86
CA ARG A 310 15.60 9.00 -8.56
C ARG A 310 14.48 9.84 -9.21
N PRO A 311 14.54 11.19 -9.12
CA PRO A 311 13.53 12.09 -9.69
C PRO A 311 13.22 11.80 -11.17
N SER A 312 14.28 11.50 -11.94
CA SER A 312 14.18 11.20 -13.37
C SER A 312 13.35 9.95 -13.70
N ILE A 313 13.20 9.01 -12.77
CA ILE A 313 12.33 7.84 -12.93
C ILE A 313 10.87 8.27 -12.81
N VAL A 314 10.54 9.07 -11.79
CA VAL A 314 9.19 9.60 -11.58
C VAL A 314 8.79 10.48 -12.76
N GLU A 315 9.63 11.44 -13.13
CA GLU A 315 9.38 12.37 -14.24
C GLU A 315 9.15 11.64 -15.56
N ARG A 316 9.94 10.60 -15.84
CA ARG A 316 9.76 9.75 -17.03
C ARG A 316 8.46 8.96 -17.00
N THR A 317 8.14 8.36 -15.85
CA THR A 317 6.94 7.53 -15.67
C THR A 317 5.67 8.35 -15.92
N PHE A 318 5.66 9.60 -15.47
CA PHE A 318 4.50 10.48 -15.58
C PHE A 318 4.54 11.47 -16.76
N ALA A 319 5.65 11.56 -17.51
CA ALA A 319 5.83 12.51 -18.60
C ALA A 319 4.67 12.49 -19.62
N LYS A 320 4.19 11.29 -19.97
CA LYS A 320 3.13 11.11 -20.96
C LYS A 320 1.74 11.51 -20.46
N TYR A 321 1.56 11.75 -19.16
CA TYR A 321 0.27 12.09 -18.55
C TYR A 321 0.19 13.55 -18.10
N LYS A 322 1.26 14.34 -18.25
CA LYS A 322 1.33 15.76 -17.82
C LYS A 322 0.27 16.68 -18.43
N HIS A 323 -0.40 16.23 -19.49
CA HIS A 323 -1.47 16.96 -20.16
C HIS A 323 -2.85 16.70 -19.55
N LEU A 324 -2.96 15.82 -18.55
CA LEU A 324 -4.21 15.50 -17.89
C LEU A 324 -4.41 16.40 -16.67
N ASP A 325 -5.54 17.10 -16.62
CA ASP A 325 -5.85 18.07 -15.56
C ASP A 325 -6.01 17.42 -14.18
N ASN A 326 -6.32 16.12 -14.14
CA ASN A 326 -6.45 15.36 -12.90
C ASN A 326 -5.12 14.77 -12.39
N LEU A 327 -3.99 15.15 -12.96
CA LEU A 327 -2.65 14.77 -12.50
C LEU A 327 -1.83 16.00 -12.09
N ASN A 328 -1.38 16.03 -10.83
CA ASN A 328 -0.46 17.04 -10.33
C ASN A 328 0.86 16.42 -9.86
N LEU A 329 1.99 16.99 -10.25
CA LEU A 329 3.33 16.57 -9.83
C LEU A 329 3.97 17.68 -9.01
N VAL A 330 4.34 17.36 -7.77
CA VAL A 330 5.02 18.28 -6.85
C VAL A 330 6.38 17.71 -6.49
N LYS A 331 7.42 18.51 -6.75
CA LYS A 331 8.80 18.18 -6.39
C LYS A 331 9.18 18.91 -5.09
N LEU A 332 9.64 18.16 -4.11
CA LEU A 332 10.21 18.68 -2.86
C LEU A 332 11.74 18.80 -2.99
N GLU A 333 12.32 19.73 -2.25
CA GLU A 333 13.77 19.97 -2.19
C GLU A 333 14.24 19.77 -0.74
N GLY A 334 15.45 19.27 -0.52
CA GLY A 334 16.07 19.16 0.81
C GLY A 334 15.50 18.05 1.72
N VAL A 335 14.79 17.09 1.12
CA VAL A 335 14.25 15.89 1.79
C VAL A 335 14.60 14.64 0.98
N GLY A 336 14.72 13.48 1.58
CA GLY A 336 15.05 12.24 0.89
C GLY A 336 13.80 11.48 0.46
N HIS A 337 13.86 10.15 0.64
CA HIS A 337 12.82 9.20 0.26
C HIS A 337 11.59 9.25 1.17
N ASP A 338 11.75 9.68 2.42
CA ASP A 338 10.71 9.68 3.45
C ASP A 338 10.38 11.11 3.91
N PRO A 339 9.84 11.97 3.02
CA PRO A 339 9.68 13.41 3.28
C PRO A 339 8.75 13.69 4.47
N PHE A 340 7.79 12.80 4.74
CA PHE A 340 6.87 12.92 5.87
C PHE A 340 7.54 12.64 7.24
N GLU A 341 8.71 11.99 7.27
CA GLU A 341 9.53 11.85 8.47
C GLU A 341 10.65 12.90 8.54
N GLU A 342 11.21 13.31 7.40
CA GLU A 342 12.32 14.27 7.34
C GLU A 342 11.93 15.73 7.56
N ASP A 343 10.77 16.13 7.03
CA ASP A 343 10.20 17.46 7.20
C ASP A 343 8.67 17.34 7.21
N THR A 344 8.14 16.82 8.31
CA THR A 344 6.70 16.58 8.49
C THR A 344 5.88 17.84 8.23
N ASP A 345 6.28 18.99 8.76
CA ASP A 345 5.53 20.25 8.60
C ASP A 345 5.58 20.78 7.16
N GLY A 346 6.74 20.69 6.51
CA GLY A 346 6.87 20.99 5.08
C GLY A 346 5.99 20.10 4.23
N PHE A 347 6.08 18.78 4.43
CA PHE A 347 5.27 17.79 3.73
C PHE A 347 3.76 18.02 3.92
N VAL A 348 3.30 18.22 5.16
CA VAL A 348 1.88 18.46 5.47
C VAL A 348 1.37 19.72 4.78
N ARG A 349 2.14 20.82 4.80
CA ARG A 349 1.78 22.05 4.09
C ARG A 349 1.70 21.83 2.58
N THR A 350 2.68 21.14 2.00
CA THR A 350 2.65 20.82 0.57
C THR A 350 1.39 20.02 0.19
N VAL A 351 1.00 19.02 0.99
CA VAL A 351 -0.24 18.27 0.73
C VAL A 351 -1.46 19.19 0.83
N GLU A 352 -1.54 20.03 1.85
CA GLU A 352 -2.64 20.97 2.04
C GLU A 352 -2.79 21.96 0.87
N ASP A 353 -1.70 22.60 0.45
CA ASP A 353 -1.69 23.56 -0.65
C ASP A 353 -2.10 22.88 -1.97
N MET A 354 -1.52 21.70 -2.23
CA MET A 354 -1.78 20.91 -3.43
C MET A 354 -3.24 20.48 -3.57
N LEU A 355 -3.89 20.10 -2.45
CA LEU A 355 -5.29 19.68 -2.47
C LEU A 355 -6.27 20.85 -2.45
N SER A 356 -5.84 22.02 -1.95
CA SER A 356 -6.64 23.25 -1.97
C SER A 356 -6.70 23.85 -3.38
N ALA A 357 -5.57 23.89 -4.10
CA ALA A 357 -5.51 24.41 -5.46
C ALA A 357 -6.47 23.67 -6.43
N SER A 358 -6.58 22.35 -6.28
CA SER A 358 -7.48 21.55 -7.13
C SER A 358 -8.97 21.71 -6.81
N ALA A 359 -9.33 22.33 -5.69
CA ALA A 359 -10.73 22.58 -5.36
C ALA A 359 -11.27 23.83 -6.06
N ASP A 360 -10.41 24.83 -6.30
CA ASP A 360 -10.82 26.11 -6.88
C ASP A 360 -11.15 25.98 -8.37
N ASP A 361 -10.41 25.15 -9.13
CA ASP A 361 -10.62 24.95 -10.57
C ASP A 361 -11.96 24.26 -10.90
N GLY A 362 -12.50 23.46 -9.98
CA GLY A 362 -13.77 22.73 -10.18
C GLY A 362 -15.02 23.59 -10.07
N THR A 363 -14.93 24.77 -9.45
CA THR A 363 -16.11 25.59 -9.13
C THR A 363 -16.46 26.60 -10.23
N GLN A 364 -15.57 26.83 -11.20
CA GLN A 364 -15.81 27.80 -12.29
C GLN A 364 -16.48 27.21 -13.54
N ASN A 365 -16.63 25.88 -13.63
CA ASN A 365 -17.13 25.20 -14.83
C ASN A 365 -18.52 24.53 -14.67
N ASN A 366 -19.23 24.82 -13.58
CA ASN A 366 -20.66 24.51 -13.39
C ASN A 366 -21.42 25.82 -13.17
#